data_AF-E0S4S4-F1
#
_entry.id   AF-E0S4S4-F1
#
_cell.length_a   1.000
_cell.length_b   1.000
_cell.length_c   1.000
_cell.angle_alpha   90.00
_cell.angle_beta   90.00
_cell.angle_gamma   90.00
#
_symmetry.space_group_name_H-M   'P 1'
#
loop_
_entity.id
_entity.type
_entity.pdbx_description
1 polymer ?
#
loop_
_entity_poly.entity_id
_entity_poly.type
_entity_poly.pdbx_seq_one_letter_code
_entity_poly.pdbx_strand_id
1 'polypeptide(L)'
;MKKYMLLKRCLLTASMIGMFMASTVHVQCTEGTFYSSKEESQLIEKLRKECEDAGYTLGHFGSGSGQTDNSQDTSNQETVKQAKSCEHDYVESITKEATCAEDGEMISKCSKCGDSYKTVIPATGKHDYVSETTKEATCTEAGVLTYTCKVCGDSYTEEIPIIDHKYEESVTKDATCLESGEITYTCSMCGDSYTEEIAATGHEAGTPIVTKEAGWFTPGEKVTRCTRCEEVLSTEAMPSRFPVAYLYILISVIAIFVIVGISLTVMKKKNAKSKLAKSA
;
A
#
# COMPACT_ATOMS: atom_id res chain seq x y z
N MET A 1 -22.43 22.23 19.11
CA MET A 1 -23.73 22.39 19.80
C MET A 1 -24.29 23.79 19.58
N LYS A 2 -25.21 23.98 18.63
CA LYS A 2 -26.23 25.05 18.67
C LYS A 2 -27.46 24.53 17.92
N LYS A 3 -28.46 24.08 18.66
CA LYS A 3 -29.78 23.74 18.13
C LYS A 3 -30.53 25.04 17.92
N TYR A 4 -30.89 25.37 16.68
CA TYR A 4 -31.80 26.46 16.39
C TYR A 4 -33.21 25.87 16.33
N MET A 5 -34.06 26.22 17.29
CA MET A 5 -35.50 25.98 17.20
C MET A 5 -36.20 27.25 16.73
N LEU A 6 -36.80 27.12 15.55
CA LEU A 6 -37.78 28.03 14.98
C LEU A 6 -38.98 28.20 15.91
N LEU A 7 -39.56 29.41 15.85
CA LEU A 7 -40.86 29.81 16.39
C LEU A 7 -41.88 28.66 16.33
N LYS A 8 -42.30 28.15 17.49
CA LYS A 8 -43.47 27.28 17.59
C LYS A 8 -44.66 28.10 18.09
N ARG A 9 -45.71 28.08 17.26
CA ARG A 9 -47.06 28.62 17.45
C ARG A 9 -47.57 28.66 18.89
N CYS A 10 -48.27 29.76 19.17
CA CYS A 10 -49.38 29.94 20.09
C CYS A 10 -50.09 28.61 20.44
N LEU A 11 -49.97 28.17 21.69
CA LEU A 11 -50.67 26.99 22.23
C LEU A 11 -51.86 27.47 23.07
N LEU A 12 -53.06 27.29 22.51
CA LEU A 12 -54.33 27.31 23.23
C LEU A 12 -54.43 26.03 24.07
N THR A 13 -54.57 26.16 25.39
CA THR A 13 -55.25 25.14 26.20
C THR A 13 -56.33 25.81 27.03
N ALA A 14 -57.57 25.66 26.57
CA ALA A 14 -58.76 25.92 27.37
C ALA A 14 -59.15 24.61 28.06
N SER A 15 -59.22 24.61 29.39
CA SER A 15 -60.01 23.63 30.13
C SER A 15 -60.90 24.34 31.14
N MET A 16 -62.19 24.17 30.92
CA MET A 16 -63.36 24.75 31.56
C MET A 16 -63.40 24.51 33.07
N ILE A 17 -63.81 25.53 33.87
CA ILE A 17 -65.02 25.51 34.73
C ILE A 17 -65.49 26.97 34.99
N GLY A 18 -66.69 27.32 34.51
CA GLY A 18 -67.62 28.21 35.22
C GLY A 18 -67.67 29.72 34.92
N MET A 19 -68.64 30.10 34.07
CA MET A 19 -69.40 31.37 34.06
C MET A 19 -68.71 32.69 33.65
N PHE A 20 -69.29 33.33 32.62
CA PHE A 20 -69.26 34.75 32.26
C PHE A 20 -67.93 35.51 32.48
N MET A 21 -67.16 35.77 31.42
CA MET A 21 -66.45 37.04 31.17
C MET A 21 -65.73 36.99 29.81
N ALA A 22 -65.56 38.15 29.18
CA ALA A 22 -64.86 38.37 27.92
C ALA A 22 -63.50 37.65 27.88
N SER A 23 -63.26 36.86 26.82
CA SER A 23 -61.93 36.34 26.53
C SER A 23 -61.11 37.41 25.83
N THR A 24 -60.61 38.37 26.60
CA THR A 24 -59.53 39.25 26.16
C THR A 24 -58.29 38.40 25.91
N VAL A 25 -57.87 38.28 24.65
CA VAL A 25 -56.52 37.82 24.32
C VAL A 25 -55.59 39.00 24.57
N HIS A 26 -55.01 39.05 25.77
CA HIS A 26 -53.85 39.89 25.99
C HIS A 26 -52.66 39.24 25.29
N VAL A 27 -52.11 39.92 24.28
CA VAL A 27 -50.73 39.67 23.84
C VAL A 27 -49.83 40.24 24.93
N GLN A 28 -49.45 39.40 25.89
CA GLN A 28 -48.35 39.72 26.78
C GLN A 28 -47.05 39.40 26.06
N CYS A 29 -46.31 40.43 25.65
CA CYS A 29 -44.87 40.29 25.45
C CYS A 29 -44.26 40.07 26.84
N THR A 30 -44.01 38.81 27.19
CA THR A 30 -43.24 38.50 28.39
C THR A 30 -41.79 38.89 28.16
N GLU A 31 -41.24 39.69 29.06
CA GLU A 31 -39.80 39.92 29.17
C GLU A 31 -39.08 38.57 29.28
N GLY A 32 -38.16 38.34 28.36
CA GLY A 32 -37.22 37.22 28.42
C GLY A 32 -35.82 37.74 28.16
N THR A 33 -35.13 38.11 29.25
CA THR A 33 -33.67 38.20 29.46
C THR A 33 -32.82 38.91 28.40
N PHE A 34 -32.41 40.14 28.69
CA PHE A 34 -31.09 40.75 28.36
C PHE A 34 -30.34 40.17 27.14
N TYR A 35 -30.49 40.77 25.96
CA TYR A 35 -29.78 40.35 24.75
C TYR A 35 -28.92 41.46 24.15
N SER A 36 -27.63 41.17 24.03
CA SER A 36 -26.57 42.05 23.54
C SER A 36 -26.26 41.77 22.06
N SER A 37 -27.05 42.29 21.13
CA SER A 37 -26.61 42.43 19.75
C SER A 37 -27.36 43.57 19.05
N LYS A 38 -26.63 44.39 18.27
CA LYS A 38 -27.14 45.60 17.61
C LYS A 38 -28.02 45.28 16.39
N GLU A 39 -28.00 44.03 15.91
CA GLU A 39 -28.73 43.55 14.73
C GLU A 39 -30.15 43.07 15.09
N GLU A 40 -30.33 42.46 16.26
CA GLU A 40 -31.65 41.96 16.70
C GLU A 40 -32.57 43.10 17.21
N SER A 41 -31.99 44.20 17.72
CA SER A 41 -32.75 45.42 18.02
C SER A 41 -33.33 46.08 16.76
N GLN A 42 -32.64 45.98 15.63
CA GLN A 42 -33.13 46.52 14.35
C GLN A 42 -34.29 45.69 13.80
N LEU A 43 -34.29 44.37 14.02
CA LEU A 43 -35.37 43.49 13.63
C LEU A 43 -36.65 43.77 14.43
N ILE A 44 -36.52 43.99 15.75
CA ILE A 44 -37.65 44.36 16.61
C ILE A 44 -38.22 45.72 16.21
N GLU A 45 -37.35 46.71 15.94
CA GLU A 45 -37.79 48.04 15.48
C GLU A 45 -38.47 47.98 14.10
N LYS A 46 -37.97 47.12 13.20
CA LYS A 46 -38.57 46.88 11.88
C LYS A 46 -39.95 46.24 12.01
N LEU A 47 -40.09 45.20 12.83
CA LEU A 47 -41.37 44.54 13.11
C LEU A 47 -42.37 45.48 13.78
N ARG A 48 -41.88 46.35 14.69
CA ARG A 48 -42.66 47.41 15.30
C ARG A 48 -43.22 48.38 14.26
N LYS A 49 -42.36 48.83 13.33
CA LYS A 49 -42.75 49.75 12.26
C LYS A 49 -43.72 49.11 11.28
N GLU A 50 -43.52 47.83 10.94
CA GLU A 50 -44.46 47.05 10.12
C GLU A 50 -45.82 46.89 10.81
N CYS A 51 -45.86 46.80 12.14
CA CYS A 51 -47.12 46.79 12.91
C CYS A 51 -47.79 48.17 12.95
N GLU A 52 -47.02 49.25 13.11
CA GLU A 52 -47.54 50.63 13.09
C GLU A 52 -48.06 51.00 11.68
N ASP A 53 -47.34 50.64 10.61
CA ASP A 53 -47.76 50.83 9.20
C ASP A 53 -49.01 50.00 8.85
N ALA A 54 -49.22 48.87 9.54
CA ALA A 54 -50.43 48.05 9.41
C ALA A 54 -51.60 48.52 10.30
N GLY A 55 -51.45 49.66 11.00
CA GLY A 55 -52.51 50.31 11.77
C GLY A 55 -52.70 49.78 13.20
N TYR A 56 -51.73 49.03 13.74
CA TYR A 56 -51.77 48.55 15.11
C TYR A 56 -51.07 49.53 16.05
N THR A 57 -51.73 49.92 17.15
CA THR A 57 -51.10 50.77 18.18
C THR A 57 -50.40 49.91 19.23
N LEU A 58 -49.09 50.12 19.40
CA LEU A 58 -48.33 49.48 20.47
C LEU A 58 -48.47 50.29 21.76
N GLY A 59 -49.14 49.71 22.75
CA GLY A 59 -49.33 50.33 24.06
C GLY A 59 -48.00 50.70 24.74
N HIS A 60 -47.91 51.93 25.23
CA HIS A 60 -46.76 52.42 25.98
C HIS A 60 -46.83 51.91 27.42
N PHE A 61 -45.93 51.01 27.83
CA PHE A 61 -45.85 50.57 29.22
C PHE A 61 -44.87 51.47 29.98
N GLY A 62 -45.43 52.45 30.68
CA GLY A 62 -44.72 53.23 31.69
C GLY A 62 -44.59 52.44 32.98
N SER A 63 -43.38 52.37 33.53
CA SER A 63 -43.10 51.84 34.87
C SER A 63 -43.87 52.64 35.92
N GLY A 64 -44.79 51.99 36.64
CA GLY A 64 -45.52 52.67 37.71
C GLY A 64 -46.47 51.76 38.48
N SER A 65 -46.10 51.48 39.73
CA SER A 65 -46.99 51.02 40.80
C SER A 65 -48.11 52.06 41.06
N GLY A 66 -49.35 51.63 41.26
CA GLY A 66 -50.38 52.50 41.85
C GLY A 66 -51.80 52.21 41.38
N GLN A 67 -52.74 52.38 42.30
CA GLN A 67 -54.14 51.99 42.26
C GLN A 67 -55.03 52.74 41.26
N THR A 68 -56.23 52.17 41.14
CA THR A 68 -57.49 52.58 40.50
C THR A 68 -57.74 54.09 40.39
N ASP A 69 -58.45 54.50 39.34
CA ASP A 69 -59.79 55.06 39.52
C ASP A 69 -60.58 55.19 38.19
N ASN A 70 -61.89 55.17 38.39
CA ASN A 70 -62.99 55.06 37.45
C ASN A 70 -63.30 56.44 36.83
N SER A 71 -63.40 56.56 35.50
CA SER A 71 -64.23 57.62 34.90
C SER A 71 -64.58 57.34 33.44
N GLN A 72 -65.85 57.61 33.13
CA GLN A 72 -66.47 57.53 31.82
C GLN A 72 -65.90 58.60 30.88
N ASP A 73 -65.55 58.23 29.64
CA ASP A 73 -65.77 59.14 28.53
C ASP A 73 -66.10 58.38 27.24
N THR A 74 -67.07 58.96 26.54
CA THR A 74 -67.71 58.48 25.33
C THR A 74 -67.02 59.06 24.09
N SER A 75 -67.24 58.41 22.95
CA SER A 75 -66.90 58.83 21.59
C SER A 75 -65.46 58.56 21.14
N ASN A 76 -65.26 57.47 20.40
CA ASN A 76 -65.14 57.49 18.94
C ASN A 76 -64.84 56.06 18.49
N GLN A 77 -65.89 55.33 18.10
CA GLN A 77 -65.79 53.94 17.66
C GLN A 77 -65.33 53.92 16.20
N GLU A 78 -64.05 54.25 15.95
CA GLU A 78 -63.40 53.84 14.71
C GLU A 78 -63.18 52.33 14.81
N THR A 79 -63.95 51.60 14.00
CA THR A 79 -63.88 50.16 13.87
C THR A 79 -62.45 49.73 13.52
N VAL A 80 -61.66 49.37 14.53
CA VAL A 80 -60.43 48.61 14.33
C VAL A 80 -60.84 47.34 13.60
N LYS A 81 -60.51 47.25 12.32
CA LYS A 81 -60.69 46.03 11.53
C LYS A 81 -59.89 44.94 12.22
N GLN A 82 -60.59 44.12 12.99
CA GLN A 82 -60.05 42.95 13.64
C GLN A 82 -59.30 42.13 12.60
N ALA A 83 -57.98 42.06 12.74
CA ALA A 83 -57.12 41.22 11.90
C ALA A 83 -57.67 39.80 12.01
N LYS A 84 -58.27 39.32 10.91
CA LYS A 84 -58.80 37.98 10.85
C LYS A 84 -57.61 37.04 10.98
N SER A 85 -57.49 36.41 12.15
CA SER A 85 -56.62 35.26 12.38
C SER A 85 -56.82 34.30 11.21
N CYS A 86 -55.82 34.23 10.35
CA CYS A 86 -55.83 33.39 9.18
C CYS A 86 -55.25 32.04 9.61
N GLU A 87 -56.12 31.04 9.74
CA GLU A 87 -55.66 29.67 9.91
C GLU A 87 -55.14 29.18 8.56
N HIS A 88 -53.80 29.26 8.41
CA HIS A 88 -53.12 28.83 7.20
C HIS A 88 -53.08 27.31 7.11
N ASP A 89 -53.53 26.81 5.97
CA ASP A 89 -53.41 25.43 5.55
C ASP A 89 -52.36 25.39 4.43
N TYR A 90 -51.12 25.07 4.81
CA TYR A 90 -49.97 25.09 3.90
C TYR A 90 -49.80 23.72 3.24
N VAL A 91 -49.69 23.74 1.91
CA VAL A 91 -49.31 22.57 1.11
C VAL A 91 -47.86 22.74 0.70
N GLU A 92 -47.05 21.71 1.00
CA GLU A 92 -45.64 21.64 0.64
C GLU A 92 -45.48 21.10 -0.78
N SER A 93 -44.53 21.66 -1.54
CA SER A 93 -44.12 21.14 -2.84
C SER A 93 -42.63 21.34 -3.02
N ILE A 94 -41.93 20.32 -3.52
CA ILE A 94 -40.50 20.39 -3.81
C ILE A 94 -40.32 21.13 -5.14
N THR A 95 -39.54 22.21 -5.11
CA THR A 95 -39.23 23.02 -6.31
C THR A 95 -37.86 22.68 -6.89
N LYS A 96 -36.94 22.18 -6.05
CA LYS A 96 -35.64 21.66 -6.46
C LYS A 96 -35.31 20.45 -5.58
N GLU A 97 -35.11 19.29 -6.20
CA GLU A 97 -34.66 18.09 -5.48
C GLU A 97 -33.23 18.31 -4.97
N ALA A 98 -32.94 17.81 -3.76
CA ALA A 98 -31.57 17.82 -3.22
C ALA A 98 -30.72 16.75 -3.92
N THR A 99 -29.45 17.06 -4.19
CA THR A 99 -28.49 16.11 -4.78
C THR A 99 -27.50 15.63 -3.71
N CYS A 100 -26.40 14.99 -4.12
CA CYS A 100 -25.34 14.60 -3.19
C CYS A 100 -24.54 15.80 -2.66
N ALA A 101 -24.41 16.88 -3.45
CA ALA A 101 -23.59 18.05 -3.12
C ALA A 101 -24.39 19.37 -3.07
N GLU A 102 -25.54 19.44 -3.73
CA GLU A 102 -26.37 20.65 -3.74
C GLU A 102 -27.62 20.47 -2.90
N ASP A 103 -27.91 21.49 -2.09
CA ASP A 103 -29.18 21.61 -1.39
C ASP A 103 -30.35 21.74 -2.38
N GLY A 104 -31.47 21.13 -1.99
CA GLY A 104 -32.76 21.28 -2.63
C GLY A 104 -33.56 22.44 -2.03
N GLU A 105 -34.72 22.68 -2.60
CA GLU A 105 -35.64 23.74 -2.18
C GLU A 105 -37.07 23.19 -2.15
N MET A 106 -37.80 23.55 -1.09
CA MET A 106 -39.22 23.27 -0.93
C MET A 106 -39.95 24.58 -0.69
N ILE A 107 -41.14 24.73 -1.28
CA ILE A 107 -42.05 25.83 -1.02
C ILE A 107 -43.30 25.33 -0.29
N SER A 108 -43.66 26.01 0.79
CA SER A 108 -44.92 25.81 1.51
C SER A 108 -45.87 26.92 1.10
N LYS A 109 -47.00 26.62 0.45
CA LYS A 109 -47.97 27.61 -0.03
C LYS A 109 -49.34 27.40 0.60
N CYS A 110 -49.93 28.46 1.16
CA CYS A 110 -51.27 28.41 1.73
C CYS A 110 -52.32 28.45 0.62
N SER A 111 -53.20 27.44 0.58
CA SER A 111 -54.25 27.34 -0.45
C SER A 111 -55.33 28.41 -0.34
N LYS A 112 -55.46 29.07 0.83
CA LYS A 112 -56.53 30.04 1.11
C LYS A 112 -56.14 31.50 0.82
N CYS A 113 -54.91 31.89 1.14
CA CYS A 113 -54.45 33.28 1.02
C CYS A 113 -53.30 33.48 0.02
N GLY A 114 -52.68 32.39 -0.45
CA GLY A 114 -51.57 32.45 -1.40
C GLY A 114 -50.20 32.75 -0.78
N ASP A 115 -50.12 33.02 0.53
CA ASP A 115 -48.86 33.20 1.24
C ASP A 115 -47.95 31.99 1.08
N SER A 116 -46.65 32.23 0.89
CA SER A 116 -45.66 31.17 0.74
C SER A 116 -44.31 31.53 1.33
N TYR A 117 -43.62 30.51 1.83
CA TYR A 117 -42.23 30.61 2.25
C TYR A 117 -41.43 29.42 1.71
N LYS A 118 -40.12 29.58 1.60
CA LYS A 118 -39.19 28.57 1.10
C LYS A 118 -38.36 27.99 2.24
N THR A 119 -38.06 26.71 2.17
CA THR A 119 -37.17 26.00 3.09
C THR A 119 -36.12 25.21 2.32
N VAL A 120 -34.93 25.07 2.91
CA VAL A 120 -33.81 24.33 2.33
C VAL A 120 -33.96 22.85 2.66
N ILE A 121 -33.77 21.99 1.65
CA ILE A 121 -33.60 20.54 1.84
C ILE A 121 -32.08 20.27 1.80
N PRO A 122 -31.45 19.86 2.90
CA PRO A 122 -30.01 19.63 2.93
C PRO A 122 -29.58 18.59 1.88
N ALA A 123 -28.42 18.81 1.27
CA ALA A 123 -27.77 17.84 0.39
C ALA A 123 -27.69 16.47 1.07
N THR A 124 -27.91 15.41 0.29
CA THR A 124 -28.03 14.05 0.83
C THR A 124 -26.69 13.49 1.32
N GLY A 125 -25.56 13.99 0.81
CA GLY A 125 -24.22 13.48 1.07
C GLY A 125 -23.97 12.05 0.55
N LYS A 126 -24.92 11.47 -0.20
CA LYS A 126 -24.83 10.11 -0.72
C LYS A 126 -24.30 10.14 -2.14
N HIS A 127 -23.01 9.92 -2.29
CA HIS A 127 -22.36 9.88 -3.59
C HIS A 127 -22.51 8.50 -4.25
N ASP A 128 -22.77 8.48 -5.55
CA ASP A 128 -22.76 7.30 -6.40
C ASP A 128 -21.49 7.33 -7.26
N TYR A 129 -20.40 6.80 -6.70
CA TYR A 129 -19.10 6.77 -7.36
C TYR A 129 -18.99 5.62 -8.35
N VAL A 130 -18.42 5.91 -9.52
CA VAL A 130 -17.90 4.90 -10.44
C VAL A 130 -16.40 4.99 -10.56
N SER A 131 -15.75 3.84 -10.67
CA SER A 131 -14.31 3.71 -10.79
C SER A 131 -13.88 3.54 -12.25
N GLU A 132 -12.78 4.17 -12.63
CA GLU A 132 -12.08 3.98 -13.91
C GLU A 132 -10.57 3.97 -13.66
N THR A 133 -9.85 3.03 -14.28
CA THR A 133 -8.39 3.03 -14.26
C THR A 133 -7.89 4.15 -15.16
N THR A 134 -7.33 5.21 -14.56
CA THR A 134 -6.81 6.36 -15.32
C THR A 134 -5.33 6.22 -15.63
N LYS A 135 -4.62 5.36 -14.89
CA LYS A 135 -3.24 4.95 -15.18
C LYS A 135 -3.09 3.48 -14.86
N GLU A 136 -2.71 2.67 -15.85
CA GLU A 136 -2.40 1.27 -15.61
C GLU A 136 -1.12 1.13 -14.78
N ALA A 137 -1.09 0.14 -13.88
CA ALA A 137 0.11 -0.18 -13.12
C ALA A 137 1.15 -0.86 -14.02
N THR A 138 2.42 -0.62 -13.72
CA THR A 138 3.58 -1.26 -14.37
C THR A 138 4.50 -1.84 -13.30
N CYS A 139 5.60 -2.49 -13.72
CA CYS A 139 6.60 -2.98 -12.76
C CYS A 139 7.54 -1.90 -12.21
N THR A 140 7.44 -0.66 -12.70
CA THR A 140 8.26 0.47 -12.22
C THR A 140 7.43 1.61 -11.66
N GLU A 141 6.13 1.66 -12.00
CA GLU A 141 5.24 2.74 -11.59
C GLU A 141 3.88 2.19 -11.17
N ALA A 142 3.37 2.68 -10.03
CA ALA A 142 2.03 2.40 -9.59
C ALA A 142 0.98 2.98 -10.57
N GLY A 143 -0.16 2.29 -10.64
CA GLY A 143 -1.32 2.73 -11.38
C GLY A 143 -2.22 3.64 -10.53
N VAL A 144 -3.27 4.17 -11.14
CA VAL A 144 -4.23 5.07 -10.51
C VAL A 144 -5.65 4.64 -10.87
N LEU A 145 -6.46 4.39 -9.85
CA LEU A 145 -7.89 4.15 -9.95
C LEU A 145 -8.64 5.40 -9.51
N THR A 146 -9.42 6.00 -10.41
CA THR A 146 -10.18 7.23 -10.13
C THR A 146 -11.64 6.91 -9.91
N TYR A 147 -12.20 7.40 -8.82
CA TYR A 147 -13.62 7.31 -8.49
C TYR A 147 -14.28 8.65 -8.75
N THR A 148 -15.35 8.67 -9.55
CA THR A 148 -16.08 9.90 -9.88
C THR A 148 -17.57 9.74 -9.58
N CYS A 149 -18.14 10.67 -8.83
CA CYS A 149 -19.56 10.70 -8.54
C CYS A 149 -20.32 11.10 -9.80
N LYS A 150 -21.23 10.23 -10.27
CA LYS A 150 -22.04 10.49 -11.48
C LYS A 150 -22.95 11.72 -11.39
N VAL A 151 -23.26 12.14 -10.17
CA VAL A 151 -24.25 13.19 -9.90
C VAL A 151 -23.60 14.57 -9.76
N CYS A 152 -22.52 14.69 -8.98
CA CYS A 152 -21.89 15.99 -8.72
C CYS A 152 -20.49 16.15 -9.33
N GLY A 153 -19.90 15.10 -9.90
CA GLY A 153 -18.54 15.15 -10.45
C GLY A 153 -17.42 15.18 -9.42
N ASP A 154 -17.74 15.10 -8.12
CA ASP A 154 -16.73 14.91 -7.07
C ASP A 154 -15.90 13.66 -7.35
N SER A 155 -14.58 13.73 -7.12
CA SER A 155 -13.68 12.62 -7.39
C SER A 155 -12.56 12.47 -6.38
N TYR A 156 -12.11 11.23 -6.23
CA TYR A 156 -10.92 10.87 -5.47
C TYR A 156 -10.20 9.72 -6.17
N THR A 157 -8.94 9.49 -5.79
CA THR A 157 -8.08 8.49 -6.42
C THR A 157 -7.51 7.52 -5.39
N GLU A 158 -7.36 6.27 -5.80
CA GLU A 158 -6.62 5.25 -5.07
C GLU A 158 -5.44 4.76 -5.91
N GLU A 159 -4.36 4.37 -5.23
CA GLU A 159 -3.17 3.82 -5.88
C GLU A 159 -3.38 2.34 -6.19
N ILE A 160 -3.02 1.93 -7.41
CA ILE A 160 -2.93 0.52 -7.80
C ILE A 160 -1.46 0.10 -7.63
N PRO A 161 -1.15 -0.90 -6.78
CA PRO A 161 0.22 -1.34 -6.56
C PRO A 161 0.96 -1.70 -7.86
N ILE A 162 2.28 -1.60 -7.83
CA ILE A 162 3.13 -2.06 -8.94
C ILE A 162 2.92 -3.54 -9.22
N ILE A 163 3.13 -3.93 -10.47
CA ILE A 163 3.11 -5.33 -10.89
C ILE A 163 4.50 -5.92 -10.66
N ASP A 164 4.60 -7.17 -10.22
CA ASP A 164 5.90 -7.83 -10.08
C ASP A 164 6.65 -7.90 -11.42
N HIS A 165 7.98 -7.80 -11.35
CA HIS A 165 8.83 -7.99 -12.52
C HIS A 165 8.68 -9.42 -13.07
N LYS A 166 8.54 -9.52 -14.39
CA LYS A 166 8.55 -10.80 -15.10
C LYS A 166 9.89 -10.97 -15.80
N TYR A 167 10.86 -11.51 -15.06
CA TYR A 167 12.20 -11.78 -15.54
C TYR A 167 12.24 -13.03 -16.43
N GLU A 168 12.90 -12.90 -17.58
CA GLU A 168 13.25 -14.00 -18.47
C GLU A 168 14.76 -14.25 -18.38
N GLU A 169 15.15 -15.52 -18.30
CA GLU A 169 16.55 -15.92 -18.17
C GLU A 169 17.24 -16.07 -19.53
N SER A 170 18.51 -15.71 -19.60
CA SER A 170 19.36 -15.88 -20.78
C SER A 170 20.80 -16.13 -20.34
N VAL A 171 21.40 -17.23 -20.80
CA VAL A 171 22.82 -17.49 -20.55
C VAL A 171 23.64 -16.53 -21.42
N THR A 172 24.30 -15.56 -20.78
CA THR A 172 25.14 -14.56 -21.45
C THR A 172 26.58 -15.03 -21.59
N LYS A 173 27.04 -15.91 -20.70
CA LYS A 173 28.34 -16.56 -20.77
C LYS A 173 28.23 -18.00 -20.31
N ASP A 174 28.58 -18.96 -21.16
CA ASP A 174 28.64 -20.36 -20.76
C ASP A 174 29.77 -20.60 -19.75
N ALA A 175 29.48 -21.40 -18.72
CA ALA A 175 30.51 -21.83 -17.78
C ALA A 175 31.45 -22.86 -18.44
N THR A 176 32.74 -22.71 -18.19
CA THR A 176 33.78 -23.62 -18.70
C THR A 176 34.36 -24.47 -17.57
N CYS A 177 35.43 -25.25 -17.83
CA CYS A 177 36.10 -26.01 -16.78
C CYS A 177 36.79 -25.12 -15.74
N LEU A 178 37.22 -23.91 -16.14
CA LEU A 178 38.05 -23.01 -15.34
C LEU A 178 37.33 -21.70 -15.01
N GLU A 179 36.60 -21.16 -15.97
CA GLU A 179 35.90 -19.89 -15.81
C GLU A 179 34.43 -20.12 -15.48
N SER A 180 33.91 -19.33 -14.55
CA SER A 180 32.48 -19.22 -14.34
C SER A 180 31.79 -18.61 -15.57
N GLY A 181 30.55 -19.05 -15.74
CA GLY A 181 29.58 -18.49 -16.66
C GLY A 181 28.73 -17.42 -15.98
N GLU A 182 27.79 -16.90 -16.74
CA GLU A 182 26.88 -15.85 -16.32
C GLU A 182 25.51 -16.09 -16.94
N ILE A 183 24.47 -15.96 -16.11
CA ILE A 183 23.08 -15.90 -16.54
C ILE A 183 22.55 -14.50 -16.24
N THR A 184 21.88 -13.91 -17.22
CA THR A 184 21.22 -12.61 -17.09
C THR A 184 19.72 -12.80 -17.07
N TYR A 185 19.06 -12.20 -16.09
CA TYR A 185 17.62 -12.15 -15.96
C TYR A 185 17.15 -10.76 -16.40
N THR A 186 16.28 -10.68 -17.40
CA THR A 186 15.78 -9.41 -17.94
C THR A 186 14.26 -9.34 -17.84
N CYS A 187 13.73 -8.26 -17.26
CA CYS A 187 12.30 -8.03 -17.18
C CYS A 187 11.75 -7.70 -18.57
N SER A 188 10.84 -8.53 -19.08
CA SER A 188 10.21 -8.35 -20.40
C SER A 188 9.38 -7.07 -20.53
N MET A 189 8.98 -6.46 -19.41
CA MET A 189 8.13 -5.27 -19.39
C MET A 189 8.90 -3.95 -19.33
N CYS A 190 9.96 -3.86 -18.50
CA CYS A 190 10.70 -2.60 -18.29
C CYS A 190 12.18 -2.66 -18.71
N GLY A 191 12.72 -3.83 -19.04
CA GLY A 191 14.13 -4.01 -19.39
C GLY A 191 15.10 -3.96 -18.22
N ASP A 192 14.62 -3.86 -16.98
CA ASP A 192 15.45 -4.04 -15.78
C ASP A 192 16.13 -5.42 -15.81
N SER A 193 17.39 -5.49 -15.40
CA SER A 193 18.15 -6.73 -15.44
C SER A 193 19.13 -6.89 -14.28
N TYR A 194 19.36 -8.15 -13.92
CA TYR A 194 20.40 -8.56 -12.98
C TYR A 194 21.09 -9.83 -13.48
N THR A 195 22.30 -10.06 -13.00
CA THR A 195 23.10 -11.23 -13.38
C THR A 195 23.38 -12.12 -12.18
N GLU A 196 23.45 -13.43 -12.44
CA GLU A 196 23.95 -14.41 -11.49
C GLU A 196 25.12 -15.18 -12.10
N GLU A 197 26.07 -15.55 -11.25
CA GLU A 197 27.23 -16.33 -11.66
C GLU A 197 26.88 -17.82 -11.73
N ILE A 198 27.21 -18.45 -12.86
CA ILE A 198 27.18 -19.91 -12.98
C ILE A 198 28.57 -20.42 -12.63
N ALA A 199 28.68 -21.20 -11.56
CA ALA A 199 29.96 -21.77 -11.15
C ALA A 199 30.65 -22.54 -12.30
N ALA A 200 31.97 -22.46 -12.35
CA ALA A 200 32.76 -23.23 -13.30
C ALA A 200 32.41 -24.73 -13.19
N THR A 201 32.28 -25.40 -14.32
CA THR A 201 31.87 -26.82 -14.39
C THR A 201 32.91 -27.77 -13.80
N GLY A 202 34.15 -27.29 -13.61
CA GLY A 202 35.27 -28.10 -13.17
C GLY A 202 35.77 -29.06 -14.24
N HIS A 203 36.76 -29.87 -13.88
CA HIS A 203 37.32 -30.88 -14.77
C HIS A 203 36.67 -32.24 -14.54
N GLU A 204 36.28 -32.87 -15.65
CA GLU A 204 35.76 -34.24 -15.66
C GLU A 204 36.87 -35.18 -16.17
N ALA A 205 37.35 -36.07 -15.31
CA ALA A 205 38.47 -36.95 -15.63
C ALA A 205 38.08 -38.00 -16.68
N GLY A 206 38.81 -38.01 -17.80
CA GLY A 206 38.69 -39.04 -18.83
C GLY A 206 39.40 -40.34 -18.48
N THR A 207 39.45 -41.25 -19.45
CA THR A 207 40.20 -42.50 -19.30
C THR A 207 41.71 -42.24 -19.37
N PRO A 208 42.53 -42.82 -18.48
CA PRO A 208 43.98 -42.71 -18.56
C PRO A 208 44.52 -43.28 -19.87
N ILE A 209 45.33 -42.49 -20.57
CA ILE A 209 46.00 -42.92 -21.80
C ILE A 209 47.48 -43.15 -21.54
N VAL A 210 48.07 -44.18 -22.15
CA VAL A 210 49.51 -44.41 -22.07
C VAL A 210 50.22 -43.44 -23.01
N THR A 211 51.01 -42.51 -22.47
CA THR A 211 51.82 -41.56 -23.24
C THR A 211 53.24 -42.06 -23.45
N LYS A 212 53.72 -42.92 -22.56
CA LYS A 212 55.03 -43.56 -22.66
C LYS A 212 54.96 -45.01 -22.20
N GLU A 213 55.30 -45.91 -23.11
CA GLU A 213 55.36 -47.33 -22.80
C GLU A 213 56.43 -47.64 -21.74
N ALA A 214 56.11 -48.56 -20.82
CA ALA A 214 57.06 -49.02 -19.82
C ALA A 214 58.19 -49.82 -20.50
N GLY A 215 59.42 -49.40 -20.24
CA GLY A 215 60.61 -50.09 -20.71
C GLY A 215 61.05 -51.21 -19.78
N TRP A 216 62.19 -51.83 -20.10
CA TRP A 216 62.78 -52.89 -19.27
C TRP A 216 63.14 -52.39 -17.87
N PHE A 217 63.81 -51.25 -17.79
CA PHE A 217 64.27 -50.63 -16.54
C PHE A 217 63.79 -49.19 -16.36
N THR A 218 62.94 -48.70 -17.27
CA THR A 218 62.39 -47.34 -17.22
C THR A 218 60.88 -47.42 -16.98
N PRO A 219 60.34 -46.68 -15.99
CA PRO A 219 58.90 -46.61 -15.78
C PRO A 219 58.21 -46.05 -17.03
N GLY A 220 56.99 -46.54 -17.27
CA GLY A 220 56.10 -45.95 -18.26
C GLY A 220 55.34 -44.76 -17.66
N GLU A 221 54.53 -44.11 -18.47
CA GLU A 221 53.71 -42.97 -18.07
C GLU A 221 52.33 -43.10 -18.68
N LYS A 222 51.31 -42.88 -17.84
CA LYS A 222 49.94 -42.66 -18.30
C LYS A 222 49.45 -41.30 -17.81
N VAL A 223 48.68 -40.64 -18.66
CA VAL A 223 48.15 -39.30 -18.42
C VAL A 223 46.63 -39.36 -18.47
N THR A 224 45.98 -38.71 -17.51
CA THR A 224 44.53 -38.51 -17.48
C THR A 224 44.24 -37.06 -17.85
N ARG A 225 43.38 -36.86 -18.86
CA ARG A 225 42.97 -35.53 -19.32
C ARG A 225 41.49 -35.27 -19.04
N CYS A 226 41.13 -34.00 -18.93
CA CYS A 226 39.74 -33.58 -18.91
C CYS A 226 39.05 -33.97 -20.22
N THR A 227 37.85 -34.55 -20.15
CA THR A 227 37.07 -34.93 -21.35
C THR A 227 36.56 -33.74 -22.14
N ARG A 228 36.47 -32.56 -21.53
CA ARG A 228 35.91 -31.34 -22.14
C ARG A 228 36.96 -30.38 -22.69
N CYS A 229 38.04 -30.12 -21.94
CA CYS A 229 39.06 -29.13 -22.30
C CYS A 229 40.46 -29.72 -22.56
N GLU A 230 40.61 -31.05 -22.50
CA GLU A 230 41.87 -31.79 -22.70
C GLU A 230 43.02 -31.44 -21.72
N GLU A 231 42.78 -30.59 -20.72
CA GLU A 231 43.77 -30.28 -19.70
C GLU A 231 44.23 -31.53 -18.95
N VAL A 232 45.53 -31.63 -18.69
CA VAL A 232 46.14 -32.75 -17.98
C VAL A 232 45.82 -32.62 -16.49
N LEU A 233 45.02 -33.56 -15.97
CA LEU A 233 44.60 -33.56 -14.56
C LEU A 233 45.55 -34.35 -13.67
N SER A 234 46.10 -35.44 -14.22
CA SER A 234 47.01 -36.31 -13.49
C SER A 234 47.97 -37.01 -14.44
N THR A 235 49.20 -37.19 -13.98
CA THR A 235 50.23 -37.99 -14.63
C THR A 235 50.72 -39.03 -13.65
N GLU A 236 50.55 -40.30 -13.99
CA GLU A 236 50.93 -41.43 -13.15
C GLU A 236 52.04 -42.25 -13.81
N ALA A 237 53.09 -42.57 -13.03
CA ALA A 237 54.15 -43.46 -13.47
C ALA A 237 53.70 -44.92 -13.38
N MET A 238 53.83 -45.66 -14.48
CA MET A 238 53.63 -47.10 -14.50
C MET A 238 54.93 -47.81 -14.13
N PRO A 239 54.89 -48.94 -13.40
CA PRO A 239 56.10 -49.69 -13.08
C PRO A 239 56.80 -50.17 -14.35
N SER A 240 58.14 -50.23 -14.31
CA SER A 240 58.92 -50.87 -15.36
C SER A 240 58.55 -52.36 -15.47
N ARG A 241 58.70 -52.94 -16.66
CA ARG A 241 58.35 -54.36 -16.91
C ARG A 241 59.09 -55.32 -15.99
N PHE A 242 60.33 -54.98 -15.63
CA PHE A 242 61.07 -55.65 -14.57
C PHE A 242 61.30 -54.70 -13.40
N PRO A 243 60.99 -55.10 -12.15
CA PRO A 243 61.32 -54.31 -10.99
C PRO A 243 62.82 -54.08 -10.92
N VAL A 244 63.24 -52.82 -10.73
CA VAL A 244 64.68 -52.47 -10.60
C VAL A 244 65.33 -53.25 -9.45
N ALA A 245 64.56 -53.61 -8.42
CA ALA A 245 65.00 -54.50 -7.35
C ALA A 245 65.57 -55.84 -7.86
N TYR A 246 64.99 -56.43 -8.91
CA TYR A 246 65.49 -57.66 -9.49
C TYR A 246 66.84 -57.48 -10.21
N LEU A 247 67.06 -56.32 -10.84
CA LEU A 247 68.36 -55.97 -11.41
C LEU A 247 69.43 -55.91 -10.31
N TYR A 248 69.13 -55.30 -9.17
CA TYR A 248 70.04 -55.28 -8.02
C TYR A 248 70.31 -56.68 -7.44
N ILE A 249 69.29 -57.53 -7.37
CA ILE A 249 69.45 -58.92 -6.93
C ILE A 249 70.39 -59.66 -7.89
N LEU A 250 70.18 -59.57 -9.21
CA LEU A 250 71.05 -60.20 -10.21
C LEU A 250 72.49 -59.70 -10.11
N ILE A 251 72.71 -58.38 -9.98
CA ILE A 251 74.04 -57.79 -9.83
C ILE A 251 74.72 -58.29 -8.54
N SER A 252 73.99 -58.39 -7.43
CA SER A 252 74.53 -58.89 -6.16
C SER A 252 74.94 -60.36 -6.24
N VAL A 253 74.14 -61.19 -6.91
CA VAL A 253 74.44 -62.62 -7.13
C VAL A 253 75.69 -62.77 -8.01
N ILE A 254 75.79 -62.00 -9.10
CA ILE A 254 76.97 -62.00 -9.98
C ILE A 254 78.22 -61.54 -9.21
N ALA A 255 78.12 -60.49 -8.39
CA ALA A 255 79.24 -60.02 -7.57
C ALA A 255 79.72 -61.09 -6.58
N ILE A 256 78.82 -61.82 -5.94
CA ILE A 256 79.16 -62.94 -5.05
C ILE A 256 79.91 -64.03 -5.82
N PHE A 257 79.44 -64.43 -7.01
CA PHE A 257 80.14 -65.43 -7.82
C PHE A 257 81.55 -64.98 -8.23
N VAL A 258 81.72 -63.71 -8.60
CA VAL A 258 83.04 -63.14 -8.91
C VAL A 258 83.96 -63.16 -7.68
N ILE A 259 83.47 -62.76 -6.51
CA ILE A 259 84.23 -62.77 -5.25
C ILE A 259 84.63 -64.20 -4.84
N VAL A 260 83.71 -65.15 -4.95
CA VAL A 260 83.97 -66.58 -4.68
C VAL A 260 85.00 -67.13 -5.67
N GLY A 261 84.89 -66.81 -6.96
CA GLY A 261 85.86 -67.20 -7.98
C GLY A 261 87.27 -66.65 -7.72
N ILE A 262 87.38 -65.38 -7.34
CA ILE A 262 88.65 -64.76 -6.94
C ILE A 262 89.20 -65.43 -5.67
N SER A 263 88.35 -65.72 -4.69
CA SER A 263 88.78 -66.40 -3.45
C SER A 263 89.32 -67.80 -3.73
N LEU A 264 88.63 -68.59 -4.56
CA LEU A 264 89.07 -69.93 -4.97
C LEU A 264 90.39 -69.89 -5.76
N THR A 265 90.58 -68.93 -6.65
CA THR A 265 91.84 -68.77 -7.40
C THR A 265 93.00 -68.36 -6.49
N VAL A 266 92.76 -67.48 -5.50
CA VAL A 266 93.75 -67.13 -4.47
C VAL A 266 94.09 -68.34 -3.60
N MET A 267 93.10 -69.13 -3.18
CA MET A 267 93.32 -70.37 -2.41
C MET A 267 94.12 -71.39 -3.21
N LYS A 268 93.84 -71.57 -4.50
CA LYS A 268 94.61 -72.45 -5.39
C LYS A 268 96.06 -71.97 -5.54
N LYS A 269 96.28 -70.65 -5.65
CA LYS A 269 97.62 -70.04 -5.71
C LYS A 269 98.39 -70.19 -4.40
N LYS A 270 97.74 -70.02 -3.23
CA LYS A 270 98.35 -70.27 -1.91
C LYS A 270 98.69 -71.74 -1.73
N ASN A 271 97.78 -72.65 -2.10
CA ASN A 271 98.02 -74.10 -2.04
C ASN A 271 99.20 -74.51 -2.95
N ALA A 272 99.30 -73.97 -4.17
CA ALA A 272 100.44 -74.20 -5.06
C ALA A 272 101.77 -73.69 -4.46
N LYS A 273 101.80 -72.49 -3.86
CA LYS A 273 102.99 -71.97 -3.17
C LYS A 273 103.36 -72.79 -1.93
N SER A 274 102.38 -73.25 -1.15
CA SER A 274 102.63 -74.09 0.03
C SER A 274 103.16 -75.48 -0.30
N LYS A 275 102.79 -76.05 -1.46
CA LYS A 275 103.37 -77.31 -1.96
C LYS A 275 104.83 -77.14 -2.39
N LEU A 276 105.17 -76.01 -3.03
CA LEU A 276 106.55 -75.68 -3.39
C LEU A 276 107.44 -75.39 -2.17
N ALA A 277 106.88 -74.83 -1.09
CA ALA A 277 107.61 -74.57 0.16
C ALA A 277 107.81 -75.81 1.06
N LYS A 278 107.11 -76.92 0.80
CA LYS A 278 107.31 -78.22 1.49
C LYS A 278 108.19 -79.20 0.71
N SER A 279 108.61 -78.85 -0.51
CA SER A 279 109.49 -79.64 -1.37
C SER A 279 110.89 -79.02 -1.54
N ALA A 280 111.22 -78.01 -0.74
CA ALA A 280 112.54 -77.41 -0.58
C ALA A 280 113.03 -77.70 0.85
#